data_AF-A0A6C0KJL5-F1
#
_entry.id   AF-A0A6C0KJL5-F1
#
_cell.length_a   1.000
_cell.length_b   1.000
_cell.length_c   1.000
_cell.angle_alpha   90.00
_cell.angle_beta   90.00
_cell.angle_gamma   90.00
#
_symmetry.space_group_name_H-M   'P 1'
#
loop_
_entity.id
_entity.type
_entity.pdbx_description
1 polymer ?
#
loop_
_entity_poly.entity_id
_entity_poly.type
_entity_poly.pdbx_seq_one_letter_code
_entity_poly.pdbx_strand_id
1 'polypeptide(L)'
;MYLEPYLNSYYKSYQNIITLSDMPTGPLADMVAMISAPKLSPFQQSSPFASNIHNCVYVLLRYPKSQGGAGVSSGALKRSDMFMGADDIPSVFGYLRTHGYSIDTELTKMMNKSRIEIGGISDVRYSGDRKMICMFSFISP
;
A
#
# COMPACT_ATOMS: atom_id res chain seq x y z
N MET A 1 -3.96 3.63 5.26
CA MET A 1 -3.46 2.27 4.96
C MET A 1 -4.54 1.49 4.24
N TYR A 2 -4.19 0.80 3.17
CA TYR A 2 -5.13 0.12 2.29
C TYR A 2 -4.62 -1.25 1.87
N LEU A 3 -5.54 -2.11 1.46
CA LEU A 3 -5.28 -3.38 0.81
C LEU A 3 -5.61 -3.22 -0.68
N GLU A 4 -4.64 -3.47 -1.55
CA GLU A 4 -4.80 -3.33 -3.01
C GLU A 4 -4.39 -4.59 -3.75
N PRO A 5 -5.13 -4.99 -4.80
CA PRO A 5 -4.71 -6.06 -5.68
C PRO A 5 -3.52 -5.61 -6.52
N TYR A 6 -2.51 -6.47 -6.59
CA TYR A 6 -1.28 -6.24 -7.32
C TYR A 6 -0.94 -7.45 -8.17
N LEU A 7 -0.62 -7.20 -9.44
CA LEU A 7 -0.14 -8.23 -10.35
C LEU A 7 1.38 -8.40 -10.16
N ASN A 8 1.78 -9.55 -9.62
CA ASN A 8 3.18 -9.93 -9.61
C ASN A 8 3.58 -10.40 -11.01
N SER A 9 4.28 -9.55 -11.78
CA SER A 9 4.67 -9.85 -13.15
C SER A 9 5.62 -11.05 -13.29
N TYR A 10 6.36 -11.40 -12.23
CA TYR A 10 7.28 -12.53 -12.25
C TYR A 10 6.54 -13.86 -12.13
N TYR A 11 5.63 -13.97 -11.14
CA TYR A 11 4.84 -15.19 -10.92
C TYR A 11 3.53 -15.23 -11.72
N LYS A 12 3.19 -14.15 -12.43
CA LYS A 12 1.94 -14.00 -13.20
C LYS A 12 0.68 -14.28 -12.35
N SER A 13 0.72 -13.92 -11.08
CA SER A 13 -0.36 -14.11 -10.12
C SER A 13 -0.76 -12.78 -9.48
N TYR A 14 -2.04 -12.69 -9.12
CA TYR A 14 -2.56 -11.59 -8.33
C TYR A 14 -2.37 -11.89 -6.85
N GLN A 15 -1.96 -10.87 -6.11
CA GLN A 15 -1.88 -10.89 -4.66
C GLN A 15 -2.37 -9.56 -4.10
N ASN A 16 -2.91 -9.60 -2.89
CA ASN A 16 -3.30 -8.38 -2.19
C ASN A 16 -2.12 -7.90 -1.35
N ILE A 17 -1.69 -6.66 -1.57
CA ILE A 17 -0.58 -6.02 -0.84
C ILE A 17 -1.07 -4.81 -0.05
N ILE A 18 -0.36 -4.50 1.03
CA ILE A 18 -0.62 -3.32 1.85
C ILE A 18 0.03 -2.10 1.18
N THR A 19 -0.77 -1.06 0.98
CA THR A 19 -0.35 0.21 0.38
C THR A 19 -0.65 1.39 1.30
N LEU A 20 0.06 2.49 1.07
CA LEU A 20 -0.09 3.75 1.79
C LEU A 20 -0.53 4.85 0.84
N SER A 21 -1.28 5.83 1.38
CA SER A 21 -1.70 7.04 0.67
C SER A 21 -0.52 7.96 0.36
N ASP A 22 0.43 8.01 1.28
CA ASP A 22 1.52 8.96 1.36
C ASP A 22 2.71 8.32 2.09
N MET A 23 3.87 8.98 2.02
CA MET A 23 5.07 8.53 2.71
C MET A 23 4.90 8.78 4.22
N PRO A 24 4.89 7.73 5.07
CA PRO A 24 4.67 7.92 6.49
C PRO A 24 5.89 8.57 7.13
N THR A 25 5.65 9.33 8.19
CA THR A 25 6.70 9.80 9.10
C THR A 25 7.08 8.71 10.09
N GLY A 26 8.26 8.81 10.72
CA GLY A 26 8.74 7.86 11.73
C GLY A 26 9.36 6.57 11.15
N PRO A 27 9.59 5.54 11.99
CA PRO A 27 10.37 4.34 11.63
C PRO A 27 9.71 3.45 10.56
N LEU A 28 8.41 3.61 10.31
CA LEU A 28 7.73 2.91 9.21
C LEU A 28 8.27 3.34 7.84
N ALA A 29 8.80 4.56 7.70
CA ALA A 29 9.35 5.07 6.45
C ALA A 29 10.48 4.20 5.87
N ASP A 30 11.22 3.49 6.73
CA ASP A 30 12.31 2.60 6.33
C ASP A 30 11.82 1.26 5.74
N MET A 31 10.55 0.93 5.97
CA MET A 31 9.87 -0.24 5.43
C MET A 31 8.92 0.12 4.28
N VAL A 32 8.95 1.36 3.80
CA VAL A 32 8.10 1.80 2.69
C VAL A 32 8.96 2.07 1.46
N ALA A 33 8.51 1.52 0.34
CA ALA A 33 9.07 1.77 -0.98
C ALA A 33 7.98 2.23 -1.94
N MET A 34 8.41 2.91 -3.01
CA MET A 34 7.54 3.29 -4.11
C MET A 34 7.73 2.30 -5.25
N ILE A 35 6.65 1.75 -5.80
CA ILE A 35 6.71 0.88 -6.98
C ILE A 35 5.82 1.41 -8.10
N SER A 36 6.17 1.10 -9.34
CA SER A 36 5.27 1.27 -10.49
C SER A 36 4.31 0.09 -10.56
N ALA A 37 3.02 0.35 -10.38
CA ALA A 37 2.00 -0.70 -10.51
C ALA A 37 1.69 -0.97 -12.00
N PRO A 38 1.80 -2.23 -12.48
CA PRO A 38 1.39 -2.57 -13.83
C PRO A 38 -0.14 -2.53 -13.96
N LYS A 39 -0.64 -2.44 -15.20
CA LYS A 39 -2.07 -2.56 -15.49
C LYS A 39 -2.60 -3.94 -15.08
N LEU A 40 -3.69 -3.96 -14.32
CA LEU A 40 -4.39 -5.21 -13.98
C LEU A 40 -5.34 -5.66 -15.10
N SER A 41 -5.78 -4.74 -15.96
CA SER A 41 -6.63 -5.04 -17.11
C SER A 41 -6.22 -4.23 -18.33
N PRO A 42 -6.30 -4.79 -19.56
CA PRO A 42 -6.07 -4.05 -20.80
C PRO A 42 -7.10 -2.93 -21.00
N PHE A 43 -8.26 -3.02 -20.35
CA PHE A 43 -9.32 -2.02 -20.42
C PHE A 43 -9.16 -0.89 -19.40
N GLN A 44 -8.22 -0.99 -18.45
CA GLN A 44 -7.94 0.11 -17.53
C GLN A 44 -7.21 1.23 -18.27
N GLN A 45 -7.91 2.36 -18.37
CA GLN A 45 -7.38 3.61 -18.89
C GLN A 45 -7.23 4.61 -17.75
N SER A 46 -6.08 5.26 -17.67
CA SER A 46 -5.85 6.32 -16.69
C SER A 46 -6.57 7.57 -17.18
N SER A 47 -7.46 8.12 -16.34
CA SER A 47 -8.16 9.38 -16.64
C SER A 47 -7.18 10.52 -16.94
N PRO A 48 -7.51 11.47 -17.84
CA PRO A 48 -6.72 12.69 -18.05
C PRO A 48 -6.56 13.54 -16.78
N PHE A 49 -7.46 13.37 -15.81
CA PHE A 49 -7.42 14.03 -14.51
C PHE A 49 -6.62 13.24 -13.46
N ALA A 50 -5.91 12.18 -13.88
CA ALA A 50 -5.15 11.38 -12.96
C ALA A 50 -3.99 12.19 -12.37
N SER A 51 -4.01 12.35 -11.05
CA SER A 51 -2.99 13.06 -10.29
C SER A 51 -1.61 12.38 -10.28
N ASN A 52 -1.51 11.15 -10.80
CA ASN A 52 -0.29 10.35 -10.81
C ASN A 52 -0.02 9.73 -12.19
N ILE A 53 0.61 10.51 -13.07
CA ILE A 53 0.97 10.12 -14.45
C ILE A 53 1.82 8.83 -14.48
N HIS A 54 2.62 8.57 -13.44
CA HIS A 54 3.54 7.43 -13.38
C HIS A 54 3.01 6.19 -12.62
N ASN A 55 1.76 6.19 -12.15
CA ASN A 55 1.15 5.07 -11.42
C ASN A 55 2.02 4.50 -10.27
N CYS A 56 2.73 5.40 -9.60
CA CYS A 56 3.56 5.05 -8.47
C CYS A 56 2.71 4.90 -7.20
N VAL A 57 2.91 3.80 -6.48
CA VAL A 57 2.21 3.48 -5.24
C VAL A 57 3.21 3.22 -4.13
N TYR A 58 2.95 3.77 -2.95
CA TYR A 58 3.70 3.44 -1.74
C TYR A 58 3.24 2.08 -1.23
N VAL A 59 4.17 1.15 -1.11
CA VAL A 59 3.93 -0.22 -0.66
C VAL A 59 4.71 -0.50 0.60
N LEU A 60 4.10 -1.29 1.48
CA LEU A 60 4.72 -1.73 2.70
C LEU A 60 5.54 -3.00 2.44
N LEU A 61 6.83 -2.93 2.76
CA LEU A 61 7.77 -4.03 2.66
C LEU A 61 7.77 -4.84 3.95
N ARG A 62 7.98 -6.15 3.82
CA ARG A 62 8.15 -7.05 4.97
C ARG A 62 9.48 -6.85 5.68
N TYR A 63 10.51 -6.40 4.94
CA TYR A 63 11.85 -6.17 5.45
C TYR A 63 12.28 -4.72 5.19
N PRO A 64 13.10 -4.11 6.07
CA PRO A 64 13.63 -2.77 5.86
C PRO A 64 14.43 -2.65 4.56
N LYS A 65 14.41 -1.46 3.95
CA LYS A 65 15.17 -1.12 2.74
C LYS A 65 16.67 -1.40 2.84
N SER A 66 17.22 -1.38 4.06
CA SER A 66 18.65 -1.61 4.34
C SER A 66 19.04 -3.08 4.39
N GLN A 67 18.11 -4.00 4.69
CA GLN A 67 18.41 -5.42 4.93
C GLN A 67 17.94 -6.34 3.80
N GLY A 68 16.82 -6.00 3.14
CA GLY A 68 16.51 -6.54 1.82
C GLY A 68 17.14 -5.63 0.79
N GLY A 69 17.78 -6.15 -0.27
CA GLY A 69 18.32 -5.38 -1.39
C GLY A 69 17.27 -4.62 -2.23
N ALA A 70 16.27 -4.04 -1.55
CA ALA A 70 15.17 -3.23 -2.03
C ALA A 70 15.61 -1.77 -2.22
N GLY A 71 16.77 -1.59 -2.86
CA GLY A 71 16.81 -0.60 -3.92
C GLY A 71 15.69 -0.95 -4.91
N VAL A 72 14.99 0.07 -5.42
CA VAL A 72 13.83 0.00 -6.31
C VAL A 72 14.21 -0.53 -7.71
N SER A 73 15.06 -1.55 -7.77
CA SER A 73 15.63 -2.13 -8.98
C SER A 73 15.41 -3.63 -8.97
N SER A 74 14.33 -4.09 -9.63
CA SER A 74 14.07 -5.44 -10.16
C SER A 74 14.23 -6.68 -9.25
N GLY A 75 14.74 -6.55 -8.02
CA GLY A 75 14.98 -7.63 -7.06
C GLY A 75 13.82 -7.85 -6.10
N ALA A 76 13.12 -6.78 -5.73
CA ALA A 76 11.90 -6.86 -4.90
C ALA A 76 10.81 -7.72 -5.56
N LEU A 77 10.67 -7.66 -6.89
CA LEU A 77 9.73 -8.47 -7.66
C LEU A 77 10.10 -9.96 -7.73
N LYS A 78 11.39 -10.30 -7.60
CA LYS A 78 11.87 -11.69 -7.60
C LYS A 78 11.58 -12.40 -6.28
N ARG A 79 11.31 -11.65 -5.20
CA ARG A 79 10.98 -12.19 -3.88
C ARG A 79 9.47 -12.07 -3.67
N SER A 80 8.76 -13.19 -3.78
CA SER A 80 7.31 -13.23 -3.57
C SER A 80 6.90 -12.75 -2.17
N ASP A 81 7.79 -12.87 -1.18
CA ASP A 81 7.56 -12.53 0.22
C ASP A 81 7.92 -11.08 0.59
N MET A 82 8.32 -10.26 -0.37
CA MET A 82 8.85 -8.92 -0.10
C MET A 82 7.76 -7.94 0.34
N PHE A 83 6.54 -8.07 -0.18
CA PHE A 83 5.43 -7.18 0.15
C PHE A 83 4.59 -7.76 1.28
N MET A 84 4.17 -6.90 2.21
CA MET A 84 3.19 -7.30 3.21
C MET A 84 1.79 -7.42 2.58
N GLY A 85 1.08 -8.48 2.90
CA GLY A 85 -0.26 -8.79 2.39
C GLY A 85 -1.35 -8.79 3.46
N ALA A 86 -2.50 -9.36 3.13
CA ALA A 86 -3.65 -9.40 4.05
C ALA A 86 -3.34 -10.13 5.37
N ASP A 87 -2.57 -11.22 5.32
CA ASP A 87 -2.21 -12.02 6.49
C ASP A 87 -1.26 -11.28 7.45
N ASP A 88 -0.56 -10.24 6.98
CA ASP A 88 0.40 -9.46 7.78
C ASP A 88 -0.28 -8.32 8.56
N ILE A 89 -1.55 -8.00 8.28
CA ILE A 89 -2.27 -6.87 8.90
C ILE A 89 -2.18 -6.88 10.44
N PRO A 90 -2.38 -8.00 11.15
CA PRO A 90 -2.27 -8.03 12.61
C PRO A 90 -0.87 -7.64 13.11
N SER A 91 0.18 -8.13 12.44
CA SER A 91 1.57 -7.81 12.77
C SER A 91 1.88 -6.33 12.51
N VAL A 92 1.34 -5.76 11.44
CA VAL A 92 1.47 -4.33 11.14
C VAL A 92 0.82 -3.49 12.23
N PHE A 93 -0.39 -3.83 12.69
CA PHE A 93 -1.03 -3.12 13.81
C PHE A 93 -0.20 -3.21 15.10
N GLY A 94 0.38 -4.38 15.38
CA GLY A 94 1.31 -4.56 16.48
C GLY A 94 2.52 -3.63 16.37
N TYR A 95 3.14 -3.57 15.19
CA TYR A 95 4.30 -2.70 14.93
C TYR A 95 3.96 -1.21 15.09
N LEU A 96 2.85 -0.75 14.49
CA LEU A 96 2.41 0.63 14.60
C LEU A 96 2.26 1.04 16.07
N ARG A 97 1.59 0.22 16.88
CA ARG A 97 1.35 0.52 18.30
C ARG A 97 2.63 0.56 19.13
N THR A 98 3.60 -0.32 18.85
CA THR A 98 4.86 -0.38 19.62
C THR A 98 5.87 0.70 19.22
N HIS A 99 5.73 1.28 18.02
CA HIS A 99 6.67 2.27 17.47
C HIS A 99 6.09 3.69 17.42
N GLY A 100 5.14 4.01 18.30
CA GLY A 100 4.66 5.38 18.50
C GLY A 100 3.65 5.88 17.47
N TYR A 101 2.96 4.98 16.76
CA TYR A 101 1.84 5.37 15.89
C TYR A 101 0.51 5.27 16.63
N SER A 102 -0.36 6.26 16.39
CA SER A 102 -1.76 6.20 16.76
C SER A 102 -2.58 5.62 15.61
N ILE A 103 -3.39 4.59 15.88
CA ILE A 103 -4.35 4.06 14.92
C ILE A 103 -5.70 4.71 15.19
N ASP A 104 -6.20 5.49 14.23
CA ASP A 104 -7.47 6.20 14.37
C ASP A 104 -8.65 5.29 13.98
N THR A 105 -9.24 4.66 14.98
CA THR A 105 -10.38 3.75 14.75
C THR A 105 -11.69 4.49 14.51
N GLU A 106 -11.86 5.72 15.01
CA GLU A 106 -13.11 6.48 14.88
C GLU A 106 -13.24 7.04 13.48
N LEU A 107 -12.18 7.69 12.97
CA LEU A 107 -12.11 8.13 11.58
C LEU A 107 -12.21 6.93 10.64
N THR A 108 -11.49 5.83 10.90
CA THR A 108 -11.60 4.63 10.06
C THR A 108 -13.04 4.09 10.01
N LYS A 109 -13.75 4.03 11.15
CA LYS A 109 -15.16 3.61 11.21
C LYS A 109 -16.07 4.58 10.46
N MET A 110 -15.86 5.88 10.62
CA MET A 110 -16.63 6.91 9.92
C MET A 110 -16.45 6.77 8.41
N MET A 111 -15.21 6.63 7.94
CA MET A 111 -14.88 6.48 6.52
C MET A 111 -15.50 5.21 5.92
N ASN A 112 -15.39 4.08 6.62
CA ASN A 112 -15.98 2.81 6.17
C ASN A 112 -17.52 2.80 6.19
N LYS A 113 -18.17 3.64 7.00
CA LYS A 113 -19.63 3.78 7.05
C LYS A 113 -20.15 4.91 6.14
N SER A 114 -19.26 5.76 5.65
CA SER A 114 -19.65 6.89 4.82
C SER A 114 -20.19 6.42 3.48
N ARG A 115 -21.02 7.24 2.83
CA ARG A 115 -21.45 7.00 1.45
C ARG A 115 -20.36 7.37 0.43
N ILE A 116 -19.22 7.87 0.92
CA ILE A 116 -18.09 8.24 0.09
C ILE A 116 -17.24 6.98 -0.06
N GLU A 117 -17.18 6.45 -1.27
CA GLU A 117 -16.37 5.27 -1.57
C GLU A 117 -14.88 5.63 -1.50
N ILE A 118 -14.27 5.39 -0.34
CA ILE A 118 -12.83 5.62 -0.12
C ILE A 118 -12.10 4.30 -0.34
N GLY A 119 -11.96 3.96 -1.62
CA GLY A 119 -11.58 2.63 -2.09
C GLY A 119 -12.24 2.35 -3.45
N GLY A 120 -12.28 1.10 -3.87
CA GLY A 120 -12.91 0.72 -5.13
C GLY A 120 -11.98 0.74 -6.33
N ILE A 121 -12.55 0.50 -7.51
CA ILE A 121 -11.84 0.53 -8.79
C ILE A 121 -11.42 1.97 -9.06
N SER A 122 -10.12 2.22 -9.16
CA SER A 122 -9.63 3.57 -9.39
C SER A 122 -9.69 3.93 -10.87
N ASP A 123 -10.32 5.05 -11.21
CA ASP A 123 -10.21 5.68 -12.55
C ASP A 123 -8.89 6.46 -12.72
N VAL A 124 -8.18 6.68 -11.60
CA VAL A 124 -6.98 7.51 -11.49
C VAL A 124 -5.71 6.67 -11.47
N ARG A 125 -5.80 5.38 -11.13
CA ARG A 125 -4.66 4.47 -10.99
C ARG A 125 -4.98 3.12 -11.61
N TYR A 126 -3.95 2.43 -12.08
CA TYR A 126 -4.07 1.05 -12.56
C TYR A 126 -4.31 0.00 -11.45
N SER A 127 -4.78 0.44 -10.28
CA SER A 127 -5.09 -0.43 -9.15
C SER A 127 -6.54 -0.90 -9.21
N GLY A 128 -6.79 -2.14 -8.78
CA GLY A 128 -8.13 -2.74 -8.76
C GLY A 128 -8.94 -2.25 -7.56
N ASP A 129 -9.87 -3.10 -7.08
CA ASP A 129 -10.71 -2.79 -5.92
C ASP A 129 -9.87 -2.62 -4.63
N ARG A 130 -9.57 -1.37 -4.30
CA ARG A 130 -8.82 -0.97 -3.11
C ARG A 130 -9.73 -0.95 -1.89
N LYS A 131 -9.28 -1.50 -0.77
CA LYS A 131 -10.04 -1.48 0.50
C LYS A 131 -9.28 -0.75 1.59
N MET A 132 -9.92 0.17 2.30
CA MET A 132 -9.31 0.83 3.46
C MET A 132 -9.12 -0.17 4.59
N ILE A 133 -7.92 -0.20 5.17
CA ILE A 133 -7.62 -0.98 6.38
C ILE A 133 -7.76 -0.08 7.61
N CYS A 134 -7.00 1.03 7.65
CA CYS A 134 -7.07 2.00 8.74
C CYS A 134 -6.43 3.35 8.36
N MET A 135 -6.75 4.36 9.15
CA MET A 135 -6.00 5.62 9.24
C MET A 135 -5.06 5.55 10.45
N PHE A 136 -3.85 6.07 10.31
CA PHE A 136 -2.88 6.14 11.38
C PHE A 136 -2.02 7.40 11.24
N SER A 137 -1.42 7.84 12.34
CA SER A 137 -0.49 8.97 12.38
C SER A 137 0.67 8.67 13.32
N PHE A 138 1.84 9.22 13.03
CA PHE A 138 2.97 9.13 13.94
C PHE A 138 2.81 10.18 15.05
N ILE A 139 2.86 9.75 16.31
CA ILE A 139 2.88 10.66 17.44
C ILE A 139 4.34 11.07 17.62
N SER A 140 4.70 12.26 17.12
CA SER A 140 5.98 12.87 17.49
C SER A 140 5.98 13.10 19.00
N PRO A 141 7.07 12.76 19.72
CA PRO A 141 7.26 13.23 21.08
C PRO A 141 7.32 14.76 21.15
#